data_AF-A0AAE3B9Q8-F1
#
_entry.id   AF-A0AAE3B9Q8-F1
#
_cell.length_a   1.000
_cell.length_b   1.000
_cell.length_c   1.000
_cell.angle_alpha   90.00
_cell.angle_beta   90.00
_cell.angle_gamma   90.00
#
_symmetry.space_group_name_H-M   'P 1'
#
loop_
_entity.id
_entity.type
_entity.pdbx_description
1 polymer ?
#
loop_
_entity_poly.entity_id
_entity_poly.type
_entity_poly.pdbx_seq_one_letter_code
_entity_poly.pdbx_strand_id
1 'polypeptide(L)'
;MSTAEQIIAEHRVKPYLTRIQCRCGEMFASYEQHAAHVVAALTNAGKTIVELPAGIEDDDGQVWFDDLDIRVDCTGQSRPYDVWVDDERLWYVGRAKRRAAALLAAARVAEGGDQP
;
A
#
# COMPACT_ATOMS: atom_id res chain seq x y z
N MET A 1 -11.18 -10.58 -8.64
CA MET A 1 -11.03 -10.04 -7.28
C MET A 1 -9.91 -10.82 -6.62
N SER A 2 -8.89 -10.12 -6.13
CA SER A 2 -7.84 -10.75 -5.34
C SER A 2 -8.38 -11.13 -3.95
N THR A 3 -7.77 -12.12 -3.30
CA THR A 3 -8.17 -12.56 -1.96
C THR A 3 -8.12 -11.44 -0.92
N ALA A 4 -7.21 -10.46 -1.06
CA ALA A 4 -7.13 -9.31 -0.15
C ALA A 4 -8.32 -8.34 -0.31
N GLU A 5 -8.76 -8.06 -1.55
CA GLU A 5 -9.92 -7.20 -1.81
C GLU A 5 -11.21 -7.80 -1.23
N GLN A 6 -11.35 -9.13 -1.30
CA GLN A 6 -12.48 -9.85 -0.72
C GLN A 6 -12.50 -9.72 0.80
N ILE A 7 -11.36 -9.97 1.47
CA ILE A 7 -11.21 -9.79 2.92
C ILE A 7 -11.58 -8.37 3.34
N ILE A 8 -11.04 -7.35 2.66
CA ILE A 8 -11.36 -5.94 2.96
C ILE A 8 -12.86 -5.65 2.75
N ALA A 9 -13.48 -6.22 1.72
CA ALA A 9 -14.91 -6.04 1.45
C ALA A 9 -15.82 -6.71 2.50
N GLU A 10 -15.38 -7.85 3.04
CA GLU A 10 -16.06 -8.59 4.11
C GLU A 10 -15.88 -7.94 5.48
N HIS A 11 -14.79 -7.18 5.65
CA HIS A 11 -14.51 -6.41 6.86
C HIS A 11 -14.79 -4.91 6.73
N ARG A 12 -15.74 -4.51 5.88
CA ARG A 12 -16.17 -3.09 5.82
C ARG A 12 -16.85 -2.66 7.10
N VAL A 13 -16.56 -1.43 7.52
CA VAL A 13 -17.27 -0.75 8.60
C VAL A 13 -18.72 -0.49 8.19
N LYS A 14 -19.62 -0.76 9.13
CA LYS A 14 -20.98 -0.23 9.18
C LYS A 14 -21.08 0.71 10.39
N PRO A 15 -21.44 1.99 10.20
CA PRO A 15 -21.65 2.90 11.31
C PRO A 15 -22.82 2.41 12.16
N TYR A 16 -22.64 2.33 13.48
CA TYR A 16 -23.69 1.87 14.39
C TYR A 16 -23.74 2.76 15.64
N LEU A 17 -24.58 3.80 15.63
CA LEU A 17 -24.82 4.74 16.75
C LEU A 17 -23.57 5.14 17.55
N THR A 18 -23.18 4.34 18.55
CA THR A 18 -22.06 4.58 19.48
C THR A 18 -20.88 3.59 19.35
N ARG A 19 -20.93 2.66 18.40
CA ARG A 19 -19.92 1.63 18.14
C ARG A 19 -19.64 1.45 16.64
N ILE A 20 -18.54 0.78 16.34
CA ILE A 20 -18.17 0.42 14.97
C ILE A 20 -18.50 -1.04 14.76
N GLN A 21 -19.44 -1.32 13.87
CA GLN A 21 -19.77 -2.70 13.49
C GLN A 21 -18.97 -3.09 12.26
N CYS A 22 -18.23 -4.17 12.33
CA CYS A 22 -17.64 -4.79 11.15
C CYS A 22 -18.68 -5.66 10.46
N ARG A 23 -18.67 -5.71 9.13
CA ARG A 23 -19.59 -6.56 8.35
C ARG A 23 -19.46 -8.05 8.66
N CYS A 24 -18.32 -8.51 9.19
CA CYS A 24 -18.15 -9.89 9.69
C CYS A 24 -18.90 -10.19 11.00
N GLY A 25 -19.54 -9.19 11.62
CA GLY A 25 -20.35 -9.33 12.83
C GLY A 25 -19.68 -8.83 14.12
N GLU A 26 -18.38 -8.55 14.09
CA GLU A 26 -17.65 -8.03 15.26
C GLU A 26 -17.96 -6.55 15.54
N MET A 27 -17.86 -6.19 16.82
CA MET A 27 -18.17 -4.85 17.32
C MET A 27 -16.95 -4.26 18.01
N PHE A 28 -16.59 -3.03 17.65
CA PHE A 28 -15.41 -2.33 18.13
C PHE A 28 -15.78 -1.03 18.82
N ALA A 29 -14.96 -0.64 19.80
CA ALA A 29 -15.12 0.63 20.50
C ALA A 29 -14.49 1.80 19.73
N SER A 30 -13.57 1.55 18.80
CA SER A 30 -12.88 2.57 18.02
C SER A 30 -12.47 2.09 16.62
N TYR A 31 -12.10 3.03 15.74
CA TYR A 31 -11.67 2.71 14.37
C TYR A 31 -10.32 2.01 14.36
N GLU A 32 -9.46 2.31 15.33
CA GLU A 32 -8.15 1.67 15.52
C GLU A 32 -8.30 0.19 15.83
N GLN A 33 -9.24 -0.18 16.70
CA GLN A 33 -9.53 -1.59 16.99
C GLN A 33 -10.06 -2.32 15.74
N HIS A 34 -10.93 -1.68 14.97
CA HIS A 34 -11.41 -2.23 13.70
C HIS A 34 -10.28 -2.35 12.67
N ALA A 35 -9.37 -1.38 12.59
CA ALA A 35 -8.23 -1.45 11.68
C ALA A 35 -7.29 -2.61 12.05
N ALA A 36 -7.00 -2.79 13.34
CA ALA A 36 -6.22 -3.92 13.84
C ALA A 36 -6.87 -5.26 13.49
N HIS A 37 -8.21 -5.35 13.57
CA HIS A 37 -8.97 -6.52 13.13
C HIS A 37 -8.80 -6.83 11.64
N VAL A 38 -8.89 -5.82 10.77
CA VAL A 38 -8.68 -6.00 9.32
C VAL A 38 -7.24 -6.45 9.04
N VAL A 39 -6.26 -5.85 9.71
CA VAL A 39 -4.84 -6.25 9.59
C VAL A 39 -4.66 -7.71 10.02
N ALA A 40 -5.26 -8.12 11.14
CA ALA A 40 -5.19 -9.51 11.59
C ALA A 40 -5.82 -10.47 10.57
N ALA A 41 -6.97 -10.13 9.99
CA ALA A 41 -7.62 -10.94 8.96
C ALA A 41 -6.73 -11.10 7.70
N LEU A 42 -6.07 -10.01 7.26
CA LEU A 42 -5.12 -10.05 6.14
C LEU A 42 -3.90 -10.91 6.47
N THR A 43 -3.30 -10.73 7.65
CA THR A 43 -2.14 -11.51 8.10
C THR A 43 -2.47 -13.00 8.22
N ASN A 44 -3.63 -13.34 8.80
CA ASN A 44 -4.09 -14.74 8.91
C ASN A 44 -4.34 -15.40 7.55
N ALA A 45 -4.68 -14.60 6.54
CA ALA A 45 -4.79 -15.05 5.15
C ALA A 45 -3.43 -15.08 4.39
N GLY A 46 -2.31 -14.95 5.11
CA GLY A 46 -0.96 -14.99 4.55
C GLY A 46 -0.57 -13.73 3.78
N LYS A 47 -1.28 -12.60 3.96
CA LYS A 47 -0.91 -11.34 3.33
C LYS A 47 0.17 -10.63 4.14
N THR A 48 1.20 -10.17 3.44
CA THR A 48 2.22 -9.30 4.01
C THR A 48 1.74 -7.86 3.99
N ILE A 49 1.84 -7.17 5.12
CA ILE A 49 1.63 -5.73 5.23
C ILE A 49 2.99 -5.06 5.15
N VAL A 50 3.13 -4.11 4.22
CA VAL A 50 4.36 -3.35 4.01
C VAL A 50 4.06 -1.90 4.36
N GLU A 51 4.80 -1.37 5.34
CA GLU A 51 4.78 0.05 5.64
C GLU A 51 5.49 0.80 4.51
N LEU A 52 4.87 1.88 4.03
CA LEU A 52 5.45 2.70 2.97
C LEU A 52 6.28 3.82 3.60
N PRO A 53 7.49 4.11 3.07
CA PRO A 53 8.25 5.26 3.53
C PRO A 53 7.48 6.56 3.24
N ALA A 54 7.62 7.53 4.13
CA ALA A 54 7.14 8.88 3.89
C ALA A 54 8.02 9.54 2.82
N GLY A 55 7.40 10.29 1.92
CA GLY A 55 8.12 11.11 0.95
C GLY A 55 8.64 12.40 1.59
N ILE A 56 9.75 12.92 1.06
CA ILE A 56 10.32 14.21 1.43
C ILE A 56 10.09 15.16 0.25
N GLU A 57 9.34 16.24 0.50
CA GLU A 57 9.13 17.30 -0.49
C GLU A 57 10.41 18.14 -0.61
N ASP A 58 10.82 18.45 -1.84
CA ASP A 58 11.87 19.44 -2.11
C ASP A 58 11.28 20.79 -2.55
N ASP A 59 12.15 21.79 -2.73
CA ASP A 59 11.79 23.15 -3.11
C ASP A 59 11.35 23.29 -4.57
N ASP A 60 11.70 22.33 -5.42
CA ASP A 60 11.35 22.30 -6.84
C ASP A 60 10.01 21.60 -7.12
N GLY A 61 9.29 21.14 -6.10
CA GLY A 61 7.96 20.52 -6.25
C GLY A 61 8.03 19.03 -6.60
N GLN A 62 9.08 18.35 -6.21
CA GLN A 62 9.24 16.91 -6.32
C GLN A 62 9.10 16.26 -4.94
N VAL A 63 8.81 14.97 -4.93
CA VAL A 63 8.74 14.16 -3.70
C VAL A 63 9.71 13.00 -3.84
N TRP A 64 10.71 12.95 -2.95
CA TRP A 64 11.74 11.93 -2.94
C TRP A 64 11.43 10.84 -1.90
N PHE A 65 11.80 9.61 -2.23
CA PHE A 65 11.71 8.42 -1.40
C PHE A 65 13.05 7.70 -1.48
N ASP A 66 13.53 7.15 -0.36
CA ASP A 66 14.75 6.32 -0.28
C ASP A 66 16.02 7.03 -0.79
N ASP A 67 16.88 7.53 0.12
CA ASP A 67 18.21 8.17 -0.13
C ASP A 67 18.47 8.82 -1.53
N LEU A 68 17.45 9.48 -2.10
CA LEU A 68 17.45 10.18 -3.40
C LEU A 68 17.40 9.31 -4.68
N ASP A 69 17.06 8.03 -4.62
CA ASP A 69 17.01 7.18 -5.84
C ASP A 69 15.61 7.01 -6.45
N ILE A 70 14.55 7.35 -5.70
CA ILE A 70 13.17 7.33 -6.20
C ILE A 70 12.54 8.72 -6.03
N ARG A 71 11.99 9.28 -7.11
CA ARG A 71 11.25 10.56 -7.06
C ARG A 71 9.96 10.56 -7.84
N VAL A 72 9.03 11.38 -7.39
CA VAL A 72 7.81 11.75 -8.12
C VAL A 72 7.91 13.20 -8.52
N ASP A 73 7.92 13.46 -9.81
CA ASP A 73 7.95 14.82 -10.36
C ASP A 73 6.52 15.39 -10.40
N CYS A 74 6.21 16.31 -9.47
CA CYS A 74 4.89 16.93 -9.36
C CYS A 74 4.80 18.29 -10.07
N THR A 75 5.83 18.71 -10.80
CA THR A 75 5.93 20.06 -11.39
C THR A 75 5.06 20.26 -12.63
N GLY A 76 4.67 19.18 -13.29
CA GLY A 76 3.80 19.21 -14.47
C GLY A 76 2.31 19.36 -14.16
N GLN A 77 1.55 19.89 -15.11
CA GLN A 77 0.07 19.96 -15.04
C GLN A 77 -0.62 18.63 -15.38
N SER A 78 0.12 17.63 -15.90
CA SER A 78 -0.43 16.35 -16.31
C SER A 78 -0.46 15.36 -15.15
N ARG A 79 -1.60 14.70 -14.96
CA ARG A 79 -1.75 13.54 -14.08
C ARG A 79 -1.99 12.28 -14.93
N PRO A 80 -1.46 11.11 -14.51
CA PRO A 80 -0.60 10.91 -13.34
C PRO A 80 0.79 11.54 -13.48
N TYR A 81 1.42 11.86 -12.36
CA TYR A 81 2.80 12.35 -12.31
C TYR A 81 3.81 11.30 -12.80
N ASP A 82 4.97 11.76 -13.25
CA ASP A 82 6.08 10.90 -13.64
C ASP A 82 6.79 10.36 -12.39
N VAL A 83 7.14 9.07 -12.44
CA VAL A 83 7.96 8.42 -11.41
C VAL A 83 9.33 8.17 -12.01
N TRP A 84 10.39 8.50 -11.28
CA TRP A 84 11.77 8.20 -11.64
C TRP A 84 12.37 7.24 -10.62
N VAL A 85 13.16 6.28 -11.11
CA VAL A 85 13.92 5.32 -10.31
C VAL A 85 15.31 5.22 -10.93
N ASP A 86 16.37 5.52 -10.18
CA ASP A 86 17.76 5.51 -10.67
C ASP A 86 17.94 6.36 -11.95
N ASP A 87 17.34 7.55 -11.99
CA ASP A 87 17.24 8.43 -13.18
C ASP A 87 16.55 7.82 -14.41
N GLU A 88 15.95 6.63 -14.31
CA GLU A 88 15.05 6.08 -15.33
C GLU A 88 13.64 6.62 -15.14
N ARG A 89 13.11 7.33 -16.15
CA ARG A 89 11.71 7.74 -16.18
C ARG A 89 10.78 6.56 -16.45
N LEU A 90 9.83 6.34 -15.54
CA LEU A 90 8.73 5.40 -15.69
C LEU A 90 7.46 6.14 -16.12
N TRP A 91 7.27 6.26 -17.44
CA TRP A 91 6.15 6.93 -18.14
C TRP A 91 4.73 6.44 -17.78
N TYR A 92 4.61 5.39 -16.96
CA TYR A 92 3.33 4.79 -16.58
C TYR A 92 3.38 4.25 -15.16
N VAL A 93 2.55 4.81 -14.27
CA VAL A 93 2.44 4.41 -12.86
C VAL A 93 2.17 2.91 -12.69
N GLY A 94 1.43 2.29 -13.61
CA GLY A 94 1.20 0.84 -13.54
C GLY A 94 2.47 0.00 -13.80
N ARG A 95 3.48 0.53 -14.53
CA ARG A 95 4.78 -0.12 -14.69
C ARG A 95 5.56 -0.05 -13.39
N ALA A 96 5.53 1.09 -12.70
CA ALA A 96 6.13 1.24 -11.37
C ALA A 96 5.52 0.24 -10.36
N LYS A 97 4.19 0.13 -10.31
CA LYS A 97 3.48 -0.84 -9.44
C LYS A 97 3.90 -2.29 -9.71
N ARG A 98 3.99 -2.69 -10.99
CA ARG A 98 4.42 -4.05 -11.37
C ARG A 98 5.89 -4.30 -11.03
N ARG A 99 6.79 -3.34 -11.28
CA ARG A 99 8.21 -3.43 -10.92
C ARG A 99 8.39 -3.57 -9.41
N ALA A 100 7.70 -2.74 -8.62
CA ALA A 100 7.71 -2.83 -7.16
C ALA A 100 7.21 -4.19 -6.65
N ALA A 101 6.09 -4.71 -7.19
CA ALA A 101 5.59 -6.03 -6.82
C ALA A 101 6.58 -7.16 -7.16
N ALA A 102 7.24 -7.08 -8.32
CA ALA A 102 8.26 -8.06 -8.72
C ALA A 102 9.51 -7.99 -7.83
N LEU A 103 9.97 -6.79 -7.46
CA LEU A 103 11.10 -6.59 -6.55
C LEU A 103 10.79 -7.14 -5.15
N LEU A 104 9.60 -6.86 -4.61
CA LEU A 104 9.16 -7.42 -3.33
C LEU A 104 9.08 -8.96 -3.36
N ALA A 105 8.56 -9.53 -4.45
CA ALA A 105 8.53 -10.98 -4.62
C ALA A 105 9.94 -11.58 -4.69
N ALA A 106 10.86 -10.94 -5.42
CA ALA A 106 12.25 -11.37 -5.52
C ALA A 106 12.99 -11.28 -4.17
N ALA A 107 12.80 -10.20 -3.42
CA ALA A 107 13.36 -10.03 -2.08
C ALA A 107 12.86 -11.13 -1.13
N ARG A 108 11.56 -11.43 -1.14
CA ARG A 108 10.98 -12.51 -0.34
C ARG A 108 11.58 -13.88 -0.67
N VAL A 109 11.81 -14.17 -1.95
CA VAL A 109 12.49 -15.41 -2.36
C VAL A 109 13.95 -15.43 -1.86
N ALA A 110 14.66 -14.30 -1.94
CA ALA A 110 16.03 -14.19 -1.45
C ALA A 110 16.15 -14.37 0.07
N GLU A 111 15.13 -13.94 0.83
CA GLU A 111 15.01 -14.17 2.28
C GLU A 111 14.65 -15.63 2.65
N GLY A 112 14.46 -16.51 1.67
CA GLY A 112 14.09 -17.91 1.87
C GLY A 112 12.59 -18.15 2.01
N GLY A 113 11.75 -17.18 1.64
CA GLY A 113 10.30 -17.36 1.55
C GLY A 113 9.87 -18.03 0.24
N ASP A 114 8.68 -18.65 0.27
CA ASP A 114 8.06 -19.22 -0.94
C ASP A 114 7.73 -18.13 -1.98
N GLN A 115 7.77 -18.52 -3.25
CA GLN A 115 7.37 -17.68 -4.37
C GLN A 115 5.83 -17.55 -4.39
N PRO A 116 5.26 -16.34 -4.63
CA PRO A 116 3.81 -16.12 -4.63
C PRO A 116 3.06 -16.86 -5.75
#